data_AF-A0AAX2EP77-F1
#
_entry.id   AF-A0AAX2EP77-F1
#
_cell.length_a   1.000
_cell.length_b   1.000
_cell.length_c   1.000
_cell.angle_alpha   90.00
_cell.angle_beta   90.00
_cell.angle_gamma   90.00
#
_symmetry.space_group_name_H-M   'P 1'
#
loop_
_entity.id
_entity.type
_entity.pdbx_description
1 polymer ?
#
loop_
_entity_poly.entity_id
_entity_poly.type
_entity_poly.pdbx_seq_one_letter_code
_entity_poly.pdbx_strand_id
1 'polypeptide(L)' 'MSKIVVVLVPGGASELLTVDDSETAVSWATGSGGAQTGLLPIETYYCEGEEFYFARVENLSSSEIASVSLN' A
#
# COMPACT_ATOMS: atom_id res chain seq x y z
N MET A 1 -3.26 -5.35 20.97
CA MET A 1 -4.22 -6.08 20.11
C MET A 1 -3.78 -5.84 18.68
N SER A 2 -4.08 -6.73 17.74
CA SER A 2 -3.67 -6.55 16.34
C SER A 2 -4.86 -6.17 15.47
N LYS A 3 -4.60 -5.41 14.41
CA LYS A 3 -5.57 -5.02 13.38
C LYS A 3 -5.12 -5.48 12.00
N ILE A 4 -6.08 -5.65 11.10
CA ILE A 4 -5.82 -6.03 9.71
C ILE A 4 -5.82 -4.76 8.87
N VAL A 5 -4.74 -4.55 8.12
CA VAL A 5 -4.58 -3.45 7.16
C VAL A 5 -4.58 -4.03 5.76
N VAL A 6 -5.44 -3.48 4.91
CA VAL A 6 -5.52 -3.82 3.49
C VAL A 6 -4.61 -2.87 2.70
N VAL A 7 -3.52 -3.40 2.16
CA VAL A 7 -2.60 -2.64 1.30
C VAL A 7 -3.08 -2.70 -0.13
N LEU A 8 -3.39 -1.55 -0.71
CA LEU A 8 -3.82 -1.39 -2.09
C LEU A 8 -2.61 -1.11 -2.98
N VAL A 9 -2.32 -2.04 -3.89
CA VAL A 9 -1.19 -1.99 -4.82
C VAL A 9 -1.70 -1.56 -6.20
N PRO A 10 -0.97 -0.71 -6.94
CA PRO A 10 -1.31 -0.36 -8.31
C PRO A 10 -1.43 -1.60 -9.17
N GLY A 11 -2.39 -1.62 -10.10
CA GLY A 11 -2.71 -2.80 -10.91
C GLY A 11 -3.82 -3.67 -10.33
N GLY A 12 -4.46 -3.24 -9.24
CA GLY A 12 -5.66 -3.88 -8.68
C GLY A 12 -5.37 -5.05 -7.74
N ALA A 13 -4.11 -5.26 -7.37
CA ALA A 13 -3.73 -6.22 -6.34
C ALA A 13 -3.94 -5.63 -4.94
N SER A 14 -4.29 -6.48 -3.98
CA SER A 14 -4.41 -6.11 -2.57
C SER A 14 -3.73 -7.14 -1.69
N GLU A 15 -3.04 -6.68 -0.65
CA GLU A 15 -2.38 -7.53 0.33
C GLU A 15 -2.93 -7.27 1.73
N LEU A 16 -3.05 -8.32 2.54
CA LEU A 16 -3.56 -8.23 3.91
C LEU A 16 -2.39 -8.36 4.87
N LEU A 17 -2.15 -7.30 5.66
CA LEU A 17 -1.11 -7.29 6.69
C LEU A 17 -1.75 -7.19 8.08
N THR A 18 -1.24 -8.00 9.00
CA THR A 18 -1.61 -7.90 10.41
C THR A 18 -0.54 -7.08 11.13
N VAL A 19 -0.94 -5.97 11.74
CA VAL A 19 -0.05 -5.08 12.49
C VAL A 19 -0.59 -4.85 13.89
N ASP A 20 0.23 -4.30 14.78
CA ASP A 20 -0.26 -3.89 16.08
C ASP A 20 -1.23 -2.70 15.93
N ASP A 21 -2.21 -2.62 16.81
CA ASP A 21 -3.16 -1.53 16.83
C ASP A 21 -2.48 -0.16 17.02
N SER A 22 -1.33 -0.11 17.72
CA SER A 22 -0.56 1.13 17.91
C SER A 22 0.11 1.64 16.63
N GLU A 23 0.23 0.80 15.60
CA GLU A 23 0.91 1.18 14.36
C GLU A 23 0.05 2.17 13.56
N THR A 24 0.70 3.20 13.06
CA THR A 24 0.10 4.24 12.19
C THR A 24 0.57 4.12 10.75
N ALA A 25 1.52 3.23 10.48
CA ALA A 25 2.04 2.94 9.15
C ALA A 25 2.41 1.46 9.03
N VAL A 26 2.41 0.92 7.81
CA VAL A 26 2.86 -0.44 7.51
C VAL A 26 4.12 -0.40 6.67
N SER A 27 5.09 -1.25 7.01
CA SER A 27 6.27 -1.46 6.16
C SER A 27 5.90 -2.44 5.04
N TRP A 28 5.91 -1.96 3.80
CA TRP A 28 5.54 -2.77 2.63
C TRP A 28 6.67 -2.80 1.60
N ALA A 29 6.83 -3.93 0.92
CA ALA A 29 7.87 -4.16 -0.08
C ALA A 29 7.36 -5.04 -1.21
N THR A 30 7.50 -4.59 -2.46
CA THR A 30 7.20 -5.44 -3.64
C THR A 30 8.43 -6.23 -4.08
N GLY A 31 8.30 -7.54 -4.14
CA GLY A 31 9.37 -8.47 -4.51
C GLY A 31 9.18 -9.06 -5.90
N SER A 32 9.65 -8.36 -6.95
CA SER A 32 10.28 -8.91 -8.17
C SER A 32 10.43 -7.81 -9.23
N GLY A 33 11.63 -7.22 -9.34
CA GLY A 33 12.03 -6.39 -10.50
C GLY A 33 12.33 -4.91 -10.22
N GLY A 34 12.02 -4.40 -9.03
CA GLY A 34 12.34 -3.04 -8.61
C GLY A 34 11.88 -2.84 -7.18
N ALA A 35 12.78 -3.02 -6.21
CA ALA A 35 12.45 -3.02 -4.79
C ALA A 35 12.06 -1.62 -4.33
N GLN A 36 10.77 -1.31 -4.33
CA GLN A 36 10.23 -0.16 -3.61
C GLN A 36 9.79 -0.65 -2.23
N THR A 37 10.62 -0.36 -1.24
CA THR A 37 10.28 -0.50 0.18
C THR A 37 9.78 0.85 0.68
N GLY A 38 8.56 0.89 1.19
CA GLY A 38 7.94 2.12 1.67
C GLY A 38 7.23 1.91 3.01
N LEU A 39 7.28 2.93 3.86
CA LEU A 39 6.36 3.07 4.99
C LEU A 39 5.08 3.71 4.46
N LEU A 40 4.00 2.94 4.44
CA LEU A 40 2.70 3.39 3.95
C LEU A 40 1.85 3.82 5.15
N PRO A 41 1.31 5.05 5.17
CA PRO A 41 0.42 5.48 6.24
C PRO A 41 -0.86 4.64 6.23
N ILE A 42 -1.36 4.33 7.43
CA ILE A 42 -2.64 3.64 7.61
C ILE A 42 -3.75 4.69 7.63
N GLU A 43 -4.68 4.57 6.70
CA GLU A 43 -5.93 5.30 6.65
C GLU A 43 -7.04 4.47 7.30
N THR A 44 -7.82 5.11 8.19
CA THR A 44 -8.98 4.48 8.83
C THR A 44 -10.27 4.94 8.15
N TYR A 45 -11.11 3.99 7.77
CA TYR A 45 -12.42 4.19 7.18
C TYR A 45 -13.49 3.57 8.06
N TYR A 46 -14.63 4.25 8.18
CA TYR A 46 -15.77 3.76 8.96
C TYR A 46 -16.93 3.47 8.00
N CYS A 47 -17.34 2.22 7.94
CA CYS A 47 -18.50 1.78 7.16
C CYS A 47 -19.48 1.05 8.07
N GLU A 48 -20.72 1.53 8.14
CA GLU A 48 -21.82 0.89 8.88
C GLU A 48 -21.53 0.59 10.36
N GLY A 49 -20.63 1.36 10.99
CA GLY A 49 -20.21 1.18 12.38
C GLY A 49 -19.01 0.26 12.58
N GLU A 50 -18.39 -0.22 11.50
CA GLU A 50 -17.17 -1.02 11.52
C GLU A 50 -15.96 -0.23 11.00
N GLU A 51 -14.79 -0.47 11.61
CA GLU A 51 -13.51 0.16 11.27
C GLU A 51 -12.73 -0.69 10.26
N PHE A 52 -12.27 -0.04 9.20
CA PHE A 52 -11.46 -0.64 8.17
C PHE A 52 -10.15 0.14 8.02
N TYR A 53 -9.03 -0.58 7.98
CA TYR A 53 -7.71 0.02 7.86
C TYR A 53 -7.14 -0.28 6.48
N PHE A 54 -6.71 0.77 5.78
CA PHE A 54 -6.13 0.66 4.46
C PHE A 54 -4.78 1.34 4.43
N ALA A 55 -3.86 0.86 3.60
CA ALA A 55 -2.68 1.61 3.22
C ALA A 55 -2.57 1.63 1.70
N ARG A 56 -2.18 2.75 1.13
CA ARG A 56 -2.09 2.91 -0.33
C ARG A 56 -0.64 3.03 -0.74
N VAL A 57 -0.26 2.24 -1.74
CA VAL A 57 1.02 2.44 -2.43
C VAL A 57 0.81 3.56 -3.44
N GLU A 58 0.94 4.81 -2.98
CA GLU A 58 1.03 5.97 -3.85
C GLU A 58 2.45 6.01 -4.45
N ASN A 59 2.55 6.09 -5.78
CA ASN A 59 3.83 6.19 -6.50
C ASN A 59 4.66 4.89 -6.59
N LEU A 60 4.17 3.90 -7.35
CA LEU A 60 5.09 3.27 -8.31
C LEU A 60 5.33 4.37 -9.35
N SER A 61 6.53 4.92 -9.42
CA SER A 61 6.78 6.15 -10.17
C SER A 61 6.17 6.11 -11.57
N SER A 62 5.13 6.92 -11.81
CA SER A 62 4.68 7.31 -13.14
C SER A 62 5.76 8.07 -13.94
N SER A 63 7.00 8.13 -13.45
CA SER A 63 8.15 8.77 -14.08
C SER A 63 9.15 7.81 -14.71
N GLU A 64 8.99 6.48 -14.64
CA GLU A 64 9.92 5.54 -15.32
C GLU A 64 9.25 4.57 -16.32
N ILE A 65 7.99 4.83 -16.71
CA ILE A 65 7.34 4.13 -17.84
C ILE A 65 7.03 5.03 -19.04
N ALA A 66 7.48 6.29 -19.04
CA ALA A 66 7.69 7.02 -20.30
C ALA A 66 9.02 6.58 -20.94
N SER A 67 9.20 5.27 -21.06
CA SER A 67 10.16 4.70 -22.00
C SER A 67 9.67 5.04 -23.40
N VAL A 68 10.48 5.83 -24.09
CA VAL A 68 10.64 5.75 -25.54
C VAL A 68 9.40 6.19 -26.34
N SER A 69 9.22 7.52 -26.47
CA SER A 69 8.77 8.04 -27.76
C SER A 69 9.89 7.76 -28.76
N LEU A 70 9.75 6.63 -29.46
CA LEU A 70 10.54 6.31 -30.64
C LEU A 70 10.36 7.41 -31.68
N ASN A 71 11.50 7.84 -32.23
CA ASN A 71 11.71 8.49 -33.52
C ASN A 71 11.29 9.97 -33.65
#